data_AF-A0A349H144-F1
#
_entry.id   AF-A0A349H144-F1
#
_cell.length_a   1.000
_cell.length_b   1.000
_cell.length_c   1.000
_cell.angle_alpha   90.00
_cell.angle_beta   90.00
_cell.angle_gamma   90.00
#
_symmetry.space_group_name_H-M   'P 1'
#
loop_
_entity.id
_entity.type
_entity.pdbx_description
1 polymer ?
#
loop_
_entity_poly.entity_id
_entity_poly.type
_entity_poly.pdbx_seq_one_letter_code
_entity_poly.pdbx_strand_id
1 'polypeptide(L)'
;MSRASAYRKWGYILAAAAAYGVANYLSGKKYLPGCSFAELRPQICMPIFAGIAWGPLAGFFVGAIGDSTGYLLAGVNPLPLWYWSVANGLMGGIPGMMYRTAKRHLAGLNDIKRLYVLLILASSLPYVFAAAMECLIKGAPWKATFQFVFLPIFTTDALFAIILIPAFLLLTGRVRMTIPTSLFILSTYLASMVALCTFAASMVAIWGRNALSEMAAAHLYSMGIMTLLSILIGFALAAFFVKRMTEPIMALTQAADRIADEQYGELAQLDTLARRRDELGQLASAFRQMAAKIHSREERLKTEVRRLHIEIDEARQRREVERITGSDYFKSLKNRAAQMRLMDKQHG
;
A
#
# COMPACT_ATOMS: atom_id res chain seq x y z
N MET A 1 -23.41 18.53 2.35
CA MET A 1 -22.58 19.58 1.72
C MET A 1 -23.41 20.84 1.64
N SER A 2 -22.92 22.00 2.10
CA SER A 2 -23.62 23.28 1.86
C SER A 2 -23.54 23.64 0.37
N ARG A 3 -24.51 24.40 -0.15
CA ARG A 3 -24.52 24.84 -1.57
C ARG A 3 -23.22 25.57 -1.96
N ALA A 4 -22.69 26.41 -1.07
CA ALA A 4 -21.41 27.12 -1.26
C ALA A 4 -20.20 26.17 -1.45
N SER A 5 -20.18 25.03 -0.74
CA SER A 5 -19.15 24.01 -0.90
C SER A 5 -19.24 23.28 -2.24
N ALA A 6 -20.45 23.13 -2.79
CA ALA A 6 -20.66 22.52 -4.10
C ALA A 6 -20.16 23.42 -5.24
N TYR A 7 -20.47 24.72 -5.20
CA TYR A 7 -20.01 25.69 -6.20
C TYR A 7 -18.49 25.78 -6.29
N ARG A 8 -17.81 25.85 -5.13
CA ARG A 8 -16.34 25.85 -5.10
C ARG A 8 -15.74 24.60 -5.74
N LYS A 9 -16.34 23.43 -5.48
CA LYS A 9 -15.89 22.16 -6.06
C LYS A 9 -15.99 22.17 -7.59
N TRP A 10 -17.11 22.65 -8.13
CA TRP A 10 -17.30 22.78 -9.58
C TRP A 10 -16.34 23.82 -10.19
N GLY A 11 -16.06 24.93 -9.50
CA GLY A 11 -15.04 25.88 -9.92
C GLY A 11 -13.66 25.25 -10.08
N TYR A 12 -13.22 24.42 -9.12
CA TYR A 12 -11.95 23.69 -9.24
C TYR A 12 -11.96 22.67 -10.38
N ILE A 13 -13.08 21.97 -10.61
CA ILE A 13 -13.23 21.02 -11.72
C ILE A 13 -13.09 21.73 -13.06
N LEU A 14 -13.78 22.86 -13.25
CA LEU A 14 -13.72 23.62 -14.50
C LEU A 14 -12.34 24.22 -14.74
N ALA A 15 -11.69 24.75 -13.69
CA ALA A 15 -10.32 25.26 -13.80
C ALA A 15 -9.33 24.15 -14.17
N ALA A 16 -9.44 22.97 -13.54
CA ALA A 16 -8.61 21.81 -13.88
C ALA A 16 -8.88 21.29 -15.29
N ALA A 17 -10.15 21.29 -15.74
CA ALA A 17 -10.52 20.92 -17.11
C ALA A 17 -9.91 21.89 -18.13
N ALA A 18 -9.99 23.20 -17.89
CA ALA A 18 -9.39 24.21 -18.75
C ALA A 18 -7.86 24.07 -18.82
N ALA A 19 -7.19 23.88 -17.67
CA ALA A 19 -5.76 23.65 -17.61
C ALA A 19 -5.34 22.38 -18.38
N TYR A 20 -6.10 21.30 -18.21
CA TYR A 20 -5.89 20.05 -18.95
C TYR A 20 -6.09 20.24 -20.47
N GLY A 21 -7.11 20.98 -20.88
CA GLY A 21 -7.35 21.29 -22.30
C GLY A 21 -6.27 22.15 -22.94
N VAL A 22 -5.78 23.17 -22.25
CA VAL A 22 -4.63 23.97 -22.70
C VAL A 22 -3.38 23.09 -22.82
N ALA A 23 -3.15 22.22 -21.84
CA ALA A 23 -2.01 21.31 -21.88
C ALA A 23 -2.10 20.30 -23.03
N ASN A 24 -3.29 19.76 -23.32
CA ASN A 24 -3.53 18.92 -24.50
C ASN A 24 -3.27 19.68 -25.80
N TYR A 25 -3.75 20.92 -25.92
CA TYR A 25 -3.46 21.75 -27.11
C TYR A 25 -1.97 22.01 -27.31
N LEU A 26 -1.22 22.25 -26.23
CA LEU A 26 0.23 22.47 -26.30
C LEU A 26 0.99 21.18 -26.66
N SER A 27 0.57 20.04 -26.12
CA SER A 27 1.20 18.75 -26.41
C SER A 27 0.91 18.26 -27.84
N GLY A 28 -0.28 18.56 -28.38
CA GLY A 28 -0.73 18.19 -29.74
C GLY A 28 0.08 18.79 -30.88
N LYS A 29 1.09 19.61 -30.56
CA LYS A 29 2.05 20.16 -31.51
C LYS A 29 3.27 19.25 -31.72
N LYS A 30 3.48 18.25 -30.85
CA LYS A 30 4.67 17.38 -30.86
C LYS A 30 4.27 15.91 -30.70
N TYR A 31 4.11 15.22 -31.83
CA TYR A 31 3.85 13.78 -31.85
C TYR A 31 5.11 12.95 -31.60
N LEU A 32 4.90 11.73 -31.11
CA LEU A 32 5.94 10.72 -31.02
C LEU A 32 6.47 10.40 -32.43
N PRO A 33 7.80 10.20 -32.61
CA PRO A 33 8.39 9.76 -33.85
C PRO A 33 7.70 8.49 -34.38
N GLY A 34 7.26 8.51 -35.64
CA GLY A 34 6.54 7.40 -36.26
C GLY A 34 5.03 7.35 -35.96
N CYS A 35 4.49 8.30 -35.20
CA CYS A 35 3.07 8.43 -34.91
C CYS A 35 2.50 9.73 -35.52
N SER A 36 1.28 9.66 -36.06
CA SER A 36 0.51 10.83 -36.51
C SER A 36 -0.53 11.29 -35.48
N PHE A 37 -0.65 10.59 -34.35
CA PHE A 37 -1.73 10.79 -33.38
C PHE A 37 -1.27 10.80 -31.92
N ALA A 38 -0.31 9.94 -31.55
CA ALA A 38 0.13 9.83 -30.17
C ALA A 38 1.22 10.86 -29.82
N GLU A 39 1.02 11.58 -28.72
CA GLU A 39 1.91 12.62 -28.20
C GLU A 39 2.47 12.21 -26.81
N LEU A 40 3.44 12.97 -26.27
CA LEU A 40 3.87 12.82 -24.88
C LEU A 40 2.88 13.55 -23.95
N ARG A 41 2.13 12.81 -23.13
CA ARG A 41 0.99 13.35 -22.38
C ARG A 41 1.16 13.36 -20.85
N PRO A 42 2.18 14.00 -20.25
CA PRO A 42 2.28 14.06 -18.80
C PRO A 42 1.04 14.70 -18.15
N GLN A 43 0.33 15.57 -18.88
CA GLN A 43 -0.89 16.23 -18.42
C GLN A 43 -2.07 15.29 -18.12
N ILE A 44 -2.08 14.04 -18.61
CA ILE A 44 -3.13 13.05 -18.26
C ILE A 44 -3.23 12.77 -16.77
N CYS A 45 -2.17 13.10 -16.02
CA CYS A 45 -2.18 12.98 -14.57
C CYS A 45 -3.13 13.99 -13.89
N MET A 46 -3.52 15.08 -14.56
CA MET A 46 -4.48 16.06 -14.03
C MET A 46 -5.87 15.46 -13.79
N PRO A 47 -6.57 14.88 -14.80
CA PRO A 47 -7.87 14.25 -14.58
C PRO A 47 -7.80 13.05 -13.63
N ILE A 48 -6.73 12.25 -13.69
CA ILE A 48 -6.53 11.13 -12.76
C ILE A 48 -6.42 11.63 -11.31
N PHE A 49 -5.56 12.61 -11.07
CA PHE A 49 -5.39 13.18 -9.73
C PHE A 49 -6.65 13.89 -9.25
N ALA A 50 -7.33 14.64 -10.11
CA ALA A 50 -8.62 15.26 -9.82
C ALA A 50 -9.67 14.22 -9.42
N GLY A 51 -9.68 13.06 -10.10
CA GLY A 51 -10.50 11.91 -9.74
C GLY A 51 -10.22 11.43 -8.31
N ILE A 52 -8.96 11.18 -7.99
CA ILE A 52 -8.54 10.70 -6.65
C ILE A 52 -8.79 11.79 -5.57
N ALA A 53 -8.62 13.06 -5.90
CA ALA A 53 -8.73 14.17 -4.97
C ALA A 53 -10.18 14.62 -4.70
N TRP A 54 -11.07 14.54 -5.70
CA TRP A 54 -12.42 15.10 -5.63
C TRP A 54 -13.55 14.11 -5.98
N GLY A 55 -13.23 12.88 -6.38
CA GLY A 55 -14.18 11.81 -6.68
C GLY A 55 -14.21 11.42 -8.16
N PRO A 56 -14.78 10.24 -8.48
CA PRO A 56 -14.76 9.70 -9.84
C PRO A 56 -15.43 10.62 -10.87
N LEU A 57 -16.55 11.26 -10.49
CA LEU A 57 -17.20 12.24 -11.37
C LEU A 57 -16.33 13.47 -11.64
N ALA A 58 -15.55 13.92 -10.65
CA ALA A 58 -14.65 15.05 -10.87
C ALA A 58 -13.55 14.69 -11.88
N GLY A 59 -12.93 13.51 -11.75
CA GLY A 59 -11.97 13.02 -12.72
C GLY A 59 -12.58 12.85 -14.11
N PHE A 60 -13.81 12.34 -14.18
CA PHE A 60 -14.55 12.21 -15.44
C PHE A 60 -14.78 13.54 -16.14
N PHE A 61 -15.31 14.54 -15.43
CA PHE A 61 -15.56 15.84 -16.03
C PHE A 61 -14.27 16.60 -16.37
N VAL A 62 -13.23 16.53 -15.52
CA VAL A 62 -11.92 17.14 -15.85
C VAL A 62 -11.36 16.53 -17.14
N GLY A 63 -11.42 15.20 -17.27
CA GLY A 63 -10.92 14.50 -18.45
C GLY A 63 -11.73 14.80 -19.70
N ALA A 64 -13.05 14.61 -19.65
CA ALA A 64 -13.92 14.78 -20.82
C ALA A 64 -14.02 16.23 -21.29
N ILE A 65 -14.26 17.17 -20.38
CA ILE A 65 -14.38 18.59 -20.73
C ILE A 65 -13.03 19.13 -21.17
N GLY A 66 -11.95 18.77 -20.49
CA GLY A 66 -10.63 19.26 -20.86
C GLY A 66 -10.16 18.73 -22.20
N ASP A 67 -10.41 17.46 -22.52
CA ASP A 67 -10.15 16.91 -23.85
C ASP A 67 -10.93 17.64 -24.96
N SER A 68 -12.24 17.80 -24.77
CA SER A 68 -13.07 18.59 -25.69
C SER A 68 -12.60 20.05 -25.83
N THR A 69 -12.13 20.66 -24.74
CA THR A 69 -11.54 22.01 -24.76
C THR A 69 -10.26 22.06 -25.58
N GLY A 70 -9.41 21.02 -25.46
CA GLY A 70 -8.20 20.88 -26.28
C GLY A 70 -8.51 20.83 -27.77
N TYR A 71 -9.53 20.07 -28.18
CA TYR A 71 -10.00 20.05 -29.57
C TYR A 71 -10.46 21.43 -30.05
N LEU A 72 -11.28 22.13 -29.26
CA LEU A 72 -11.76 23.46 -29.60
C LEU A 72 -10.62 24.47 -29.79
N LEU A 73 -9.62 24.44 -28.91
CA LEU A 73 -8.42 25.28 -29.03
C LEU A 73 -7.58 24.95 -30.27
N ALA A 74 -7.60 23.69 -30.71
CA ALA A 74 -6.97 23.24 -31.95
C ALA A 74 -7.81 23.53 -33.21
N GLY A 75 -8.99 24.15 -33.08
CA GLY A 75 -9.91 24.39 -34.20
C GLY A 75 -10.65 23.15 -34.69
N VAL A 76 -10.66 22.07 -33.91
CA VAL A 76 -11.31 20.79 -34.24
C VAL A 76 -12.67 20.72 -33.54
N ASN A 77 -13.71 20.30 -34.27
CA ASN A 77 -15.03 20.07 -33.67
C ASN A 77 -15.00 18.80 -32.78
N PRO A 78 -15.26 18.90 -31.47
CA PRO A 78 -15.19 17.76 -30.55
C PRO A 78 -16.40 16.81 -30.69
N LEU A 79 -17.53 17.25 -31.24
CA LEU A 79 -18.76 16.46 -31.33
C LEU A 79 -18.58 15.11 -32.07
N PRO A 80 -17.99 15.03 -33.27
CA PRO A 80 -17.73 13.75 -33.94
C PRO A 80 -16.68 12.89 -33.20
N LEU A 81 -15.90 13.47 -32.28
CA LEU A 81 -14.84 12.81 -31.52
C LEU A 81 -15.25 12.52 -30.06
N TRP A 82 -16.55 12.52 -29.76
CA TRP A 82 -17.08 12.38 -28.41
C TRP A 82 -16.52 11.18 -27.63
N TYR A 83 -16.25 10.07 -28.32
CA TYR A 83 -15.74 8.83 -27.72
C TYR A 83 -14.30 9.00 -27.17
N TRP A 84 -13.49 9.88 -27.77
CA TRP A 84 -12.18 10.27 -27.24
C TRP A 84 -12.33 11.07 -25.95
N SER A 85 -13.24 12.05 -25.92
CA SER A 85 -13.49 12.81 -24.69
C SER A 85 -14.09 11.94 -23.59
N VAL A 86 -14.99 11.00 -23.92
CA VAL A 86 -15.47 10.01 -22.94
C VAL A 86 -14.34 9.12 -22.43
N ALA A 87 -13.41 8.68 -23.29
CA ALA A 87 -12.26 7.90 -22.86
C ALA A 87 -11.36 8.67 -21.89
N ASN A 88 -11.03 9.93 -22.19
CA ASN A 88 -10.26 10.79 -21.27
C ASN A 88 -11.02 11.02 -19.94
N GLY A 89 -12.36 11.10 -19.98
CA GLY A 89 -13.19 11.13 -18.78
C GLY A 89 -13.07 9.84 -17.97
N LEU A 90 -13.25 8.68 -18.59
CA LEU A 90 -13.11 7.39 -17.90
C LEU A 90 -11.70 7.20 -17.31
N MET A 91 -10.66 7.65 -18.00
CA MET A 91 -9.29 7.67 -17.49
C MET A 91 -9.18 8.44 -16.17
N GLY A 92 -9.83 9.61 -16.02
CA GLY A 92 -9.90 10.32 -14.75
C GLY A 92 -10.82 9.67 -13.71
N GLY A 93 -11.92 9.08 -14.18
CA GLY A 93 -12.97 8.50 -13.33
C GLY A 93 -12.57 7.19 -12.66
N ILE A 94 -11.89 6.28 -13.36
CA ILE A 94 -11.51 4.95 -12.88
C ILE A 94 -10.65 5.05 -11.60
N PRO A 95 -9.52 5.79 -11.58
CA PRO A 95 -8.72 5.95 -10.36
C PRO A 95 -9.46 6.76 -9.29
N GLY A 96 -10.42 7.60 -9.69
CA GLY A 96 -11.26 8.36 -8.77
C GLY A 96 -12.13 7.51 -7.83
N MET A 97 -12.30 6.21 -8.09
CA MET A 97 -12.85 5.26 -7.12
C MET A 97 -12.04 5.21 -5.81
N MET A 98 -10.75 5.58 -5.85
CA MET A 98 -9.90 5.69 -4.66
C MET A 98 -10.23 6.90 -3.77
N TYR A 99 -11.11 7.82 -4.18
CA TYR A 99 -11.36 9.08 -3.48
C TYR A 99 -11.64 8.91 -1.98
N ARG A 100 -12.47 7.92 -1.59
CA ARG A 100 -12.80 7.69 -0.18
C ARG A 100 -11.58 7.20 0.62
N THR A 101 -10.80 6.30 0.05
CA THR A 101 -9.56 5.78 0.66
C THR A 101 -8.49 6.87 0.74
N ALA A 102 -8.29 7.62 -0.35
CA ALA A 102 -7.34 8.72 -0.43
C ALA A 102 -7.66 9.86 0.55
N LYS A 103 -8.94 10.11 0.84
CA LYS A 103 -9.36 11.08 1.85
C LYS A 103 -8.97 10.66 3.28
N ARG A 104 -8.87 9.35 3.54
CA ARG A 104 -8.46 8.79 4.84
C ARG A 104 -6.96 8.49 4.93
N HIS A 105 -6.20 8.79 3.88
CA HIS A 105 -4.81 8.39 3.63
C HIS A 105 -4.67 6.92 3.18
N LEU A 106 -3.86 6.68 2.15
CA LEU A 106 -3.44 5.33 1.75
C LEU A 106 -2.38 4.87 2.73
N ALA A 107 -2.75 3.96 3.63
CA ALA A 107 -1.87 3.49 4.70
C ALA A 107 -1.45 2.03 4.56
N GLY A 108 -2.19 1.24 3.78
CA GLY A 108 -1.89 -0.18 3.58
C GLY A 108 -1.23 -0.47 2.24
N LEU A 109 -0.42 -1.54 2.20
CA LEU A 109 0.12 -2.11 0.96
C LEU A 109 -0.99 -2.45 -0.05
N ASN A 110 -2.14 -2.92 0.42
CA ASN A 110 -3.28 -3.25 -0.43
C ASN A 110 -3.89 -2.00 -1.08
N ASP A 111 -3.87 -0.85 -0.41
CA ASP A 111 -4.36 0.41 -1.00
C ASP A 111 -3.43 0.87 -2.12
N ILE A 112 -2.11 0.74 -1.91
CA ILE A 112 -1.11 1.05 -2.94
C ILE A 112 -1.25 0.08 -4.12
N LYS A 113 -1.38 -1.23 -3.90
CA LYS A 113 -1.63 -2.20 -4.98
C LYS A 113 -2.87 -1.87 -5.79
N ARG A 114 -3.98 -1.55 -5.11
CA ARG A 114 -5.25 -1.14 -5.76
C ARG A 114 -5.06 0.13 -6.58
N LEU A 115 -4.31 1.13 -6.08
CA LEU A 115 -3.99 2.33 -6.83
C LEU A 115 -3.30 1.98 -8.16
N TYR A 116 -2.21 1.23 -8.14
CA TYR A 116 -1.46 0.91 -9.37
C TYR A 116 -2.28 0.07 -10.37
N VAL A 117 -3.10 -0.87 -9.89
CA VAL A 117 -4.04 -1.60 -10.75
C VAL A 117 -5.01 -0.64 -11.44
N LEU A 118 -5.60 0.29 -10.69
CA LEU A 118 -6.52 1.28 -11.26
C LEU A 118 -5.84 2.24 -12.24
N LEU A 119 -4.57 2.60 -12.03
CA LEU A 119 -3.80 3.40 -12.98
C LEU A 119 -3.61 2.65 -14.31
N ILE A 120 -3.24 1.37 -14.27
CA ILE A 120 -3.11 0.54 -15.48
C ILE A 120 -4.46 0.39 -16.21
N LEU A 121 -5.54 0.15 -15.47
CA LEU A 121 -6.88 0.06 -16.04
C LEU A 121 -7.32 1.39 -16.68
N ALA A 122 -7.00 2.52 -16.04
CA ALA A 122 -7.31 3.85 -16.55
C ALA A 122 -6.52 4.20 -17.82
N SER A 123 -5.27 3.73 -17.94
CA SER A 123 -4.45 3.92 -19.14
C SER A 123 -4.77 2.93 -20.27
N SER A 124 -5.59 1.89 -20.03
CA SER A 124 -5.91 0.85 -21.02
C SER A 124 -7.37 0.84 -21.44
N LEU A 125 -8.29 0.48 -20.54
CA LEU A 125 -9.70 0.22 -20.87
C LEU A 125 -10.38 1.38 -21.62
N PRO A 126 -10.23 2.65 -21.22
CA PRO A 126 -10.86 3.76 -21.95
C PRO A 126 -10.39 3.88 -23.40
N TYR A 127 -9.11 3.57 -23.66
CA TYR A 127 -8.52 3.71 -24.98
C TYR A 127 -8.72 2.47 -25.86
N VAL A 128 -8.90 1.29 -25.27
CA VAL A 128 -9.46 0.13 -25.99
C VAL A 128 -10.86 0.46 -26.49
N PHE A 129 -11.69 1.08 -25.63
CA PHE A 129 -13.01 1.57 -26.04
C PHE A 129 -12.91 2.60 -27.17
N ALA A 130 -12.07 3.63 -27.03
CA ALA A 130 -11.90 4.65 -28.07
C ALA A 130 -11.42 4.04 -29.40
N ALA A 131 -10.45 3.13 -29.35
CA ALA A 131 -9.96 2.43 -30.54
C ALA A 131 -11.03 1.55 -31.20
N ALA A 132 -11.87 0.87 -30.41
CA ALA A 132 -13.00 0.10 -30.94
C ALA A 132 -14.01 1.02 -31.65
N MET A 133 -14.32 2.17 -31.05
CA MET A 133 -15.21 3.16 -31.67
C MET A 133 -14.62 3.76 -32.95
N GLU A 134 -13.32 3.99 -33.00
CA GLU A 134 -12.62 4.42 -34.22
C GLU A 134 -12.82 3.39 -35.35
N CYS A 135 -12.69 2.09 -35.05
CA CYS A 135 -12.90 1.02 -36.02
C CYS A 135 -14.37 0.96 -36.48
N LEU A 136 -15.31 1.10 -35.56
CA LEU A 136 -16.75 1.03 -35.85
C LEU A 136 -17.26 2.22 -36.65
N ILE A 137 -16.83 3.44 -36.30
CA ILE A 137 -17.33 4.68 -36.91
C ILE A 137 -16.60 4.98 -38.22
N LYS A 138 -15.27 4.81 -38.26
CA LYS A 138 -14.43 5.18 -39.41
C LYS A 138 -14.05 4.01 -40.30
N GLY A 139 -14.43 2.78 -39.95
CA GLY A 139 -14.08 1.58 -40.72
C GLY A 139 -12.58 1.23 -40.67
N ALA A 140 -11.82 1.78 -39.72
CA ALA A 140 -10.39 1.54 -39.61
C ALA A 140 -10.10 0.08 -39.23
N PRO A 141 -9.09 -0.59 -39.83
CA PRO A 141 -8.76 -1.96 -39.50
C PRO A 141 -8.22 -2.07 -38.08
N TRP A 142 -8.78 -2.97 -37.27
CA TRP A 142 -8.43 -3.17 -35.85
C TRP A 142 -6.92 -3.27 -35.61
N LYS A 143 -6.23 -4.05 -36.45
CA LYS A 143 -4.78 -4.24 -36.35
C LYS A 143 -4.03 -2.91 -36.45
N ALA A 144 -4.40 -2.02 -37.36
CA ALA A 144 -3.75 -0.73 -37.51
C ALA A 144 -4.10 0.22 -36.35
N THR A 145 -5.37 0.29 -35.96
CA THR A 145 -5.81 1.13 -34.83
C THR A 145 -5.13 0.71 -33.53
N PHE A 146 -5.05 -0.60 -33.28
CA PHE A 146 -4.37 -1.13 -32.10
C PHE A 146 -2.88 -0.74 -32.08
N GLN A 147 -2.21 -0.87 -33.23
CA GLN A 147 -0.78 -0.63 -33.37
C GLN A 147 -0.38 0.84 -33.28
N PHE A 148 -1.04 1.69 -34.05
CA PHE A 148 -0.62 3.08 -34.25
C PHE A 148 -1.35 4.07 -33.35
N VAL A 149 -2.45 3.63 -32.72
CA VAL A 149 -3.26 4.49 -31.85
C VAL A 149 -3.21 3.99 -30.41
N PHE A 150 -3.71 2.78 -30.14
CA PHE A 150 -3.83 2.29 -28.76
C PHE A 150 -2.48 2.07 -28.08
N LEU A 151 -1.59 1.29 -28.70
CA LEU A 151 -0.34 0.86 -28.03
C LEU A 151 0.55 2.05 -27.62
N PRO A 152 0.76 3.08 -28.46
CA PRO A 152 1.53 4.26 -28.07
C PRO A 152 0.89 5.03 -26.91
N ILE A 153 -0.43 5.25 -26.96
CA ILE A 153 -1.19 5.95 -25.90
C ILE A 153 -1.10 5.18 -24.58
N PHE A 154 -1.37 3.88 -24.60
CA PHE A 154 -1.27 3.03 -23.41
C PHE A 154 0.12 3.11 -22.78
N THR A 155 1.16 3.02 -23.61
CA THR A 155 2.55 3.01 -23.18
C THR A 155 2.93 4.30 -22.47
N THR A 156 2.64 5.45 -23.08
CA THR A 156 2.97 6.75 -22.49
C THR A 156 2.09 7.08 -21.29
N ASP A 157 0.78 6.87 -21.38
CA ASP A 157 -0.16 7.18 -20.29
C ASP A 157 0.10 6.31 -19.06
N ALA A 158 0.36 5.01 -19.24
CA ALA A 158 0.67 4.12 -18.11
C ALA A 158 1.97 4.55 -17.42
N LEU A 159 3.02 4.88 -18.19
CA LEU A 159 4.30 5.31 -17.63
C LEU A 159 4.15 6.61 -16.83
N PHE A 160 3.50 7.64 -17.40
CA PHE A 160 3.29 8.90 -16.70
C PHE A 160 2.37 8.75 -15.48
N ALA A 161 1.31 7.95 -15.57
CA ALA A 161 0.41 7.71 -14.44
C ALA A 161 1.14 7.03 -13.28
N ILE A 162 1.92 5.99 -13.55
CA ILE A 162 2.68 5.21 -12.54
C ILE A 162 3.76 6.06 -11.87
N ILE A 163 4.35 7.02 -12.59
CA ILE A 163 5.40 7.91 -12.06
C ILE A 163 4.78 9.10 -11.30
N LEU A 164 3.90 9.85 -11.94
CA LEU A 164 3.48 11.17 -11.43
C LEU A 164 2.35 11.08 -10.39
N ILE A 165 1.44 10.10 -10.48
CA ILE A 165 0.33 10.03 -9.52
C ILE A 165 0.80 9.71 -8.10
N PRO A 166 1.65 8.69 -7.86
CA PRO A 166 2.20 8.47 -6.53
C PRO A 166 2.98 9.69 -6.03
N ALA A 167 3.71 10.39 -6.90
CA ALA A 167 4.42 11.63 -6.54
C ALA A 167 3.45 12.73 -6.09
N PHE A 168 2.36 12.97 -6.82
CA PHE A 168 1.34 13.95 -6.43
C PHE A 168 0.63 13.57 -5.12
N LEU A 169 0.38 12.29 -4.91
CA LEU A 169 -0.21 11.82 -3.65
C LEU A 169 0.74 11.98 -2.46
N LEU A 170 2.05 11.79 -2.66
CA LEU A 170 3.06 12.08 -1.65
C LEU A 170 3.16 13.59 -1.35
N LEU A 171 3.25 14.42 -2.39
CA LEU A 171 3.32 15.89 -2.25
C LEU A 171 2.11 16.47 -1.54
N THR A 172 0.94 15.86 -1.72
CA THR A 172 -0.28 16.29 -1.05
C THR A 172 -0.57 15.55 0.25
N GLY A 173 0.38 14.76 0.75
CA GLY A 173 0.29 14.07 2.04
C GLY A 173 -0.80 12.99 2.10
N ARG A 174 -1.26 12.44 0.97
CA ARG A 174 -2.33 11.43 0.90
C ARG A 174 -1.85 9.99 1.06
N VAL A 175 -0.54 9.76 1.15
CA VAL A 175 0.07 8.44 1.36
C VAL A 175 0.82 8.45 2.68
N ARG A 176 0.55 7.46 3.54
CA ARG A 176 1.32 7.25 4.77
C ARG A 176 2.52 6.37 4.45
N MET A 177 3.72 6.89 4.69
CA MET A 177 4.97 6.17 4.46
C MET A 177 5.22 5.17 5.59
N THR A 178 4.81 3.93 5.37
CA THR A 178 5.23 2.74 6.13
C THR A 178 6.35 2.02 5.40
N ILE A 179 7.09 1.13 6.06
CA ILE A 179 8.14 0.31 5.42
C ILE A 179 7.62 -0.40 4.15
N PRO A 180 6.51 -1.18 4.19
CA PRO A 180 6.00 -1.84 2.99
C PRO A 180 5.55 -0.89 1.88
N THR A 181 4.87 0.22 2.20
CA THR A 181 4.41 1.17 1.18
C THR A 181 5.57 1.91 0.53
N SER A 182 6.59 2.29 1.31
CA SER A 182 7.80 2.94 0.81
C SER A 182 8.59 2.01 -0.11
N LEU A 183 8.76 0.75 0.29
CA LEU A 183 9.47 -0.26 -0.49
C LEU A 183 8.75 -0.57 -1.81
N PHE A 184 7.42 -0.67 -1.77
CA PHE A 184 6.60 -0.84 -2.98
C PHE A 184 6.79 0.33 -3.95
N ILE A 185 6.56 1.57 -3.50
CA ILE A 185 6.70 2.78 -4.33
C ILE A 185 8.12 2.90 -4.91
N LEU A 186 9.14 2.68 -4.07
CA LEU A 186 10.54 2.75 -4.51
C LEU A 186 10.85 1.71 -5.58
N SER A 187 10.42 0.46 -5.40
CA SER A 187 10.64 -0.61 -6.39
C SER A 187 9.93 -0.30 -7.71
N THR A 188 8.73 0.30 -7.66
CA THR A 188 8.01 0.71 -8.85
C THR A 188 8.67 1.89 -9.55
N TYR A 189 9.21 2.86 -8.80
CA TYR A 189 9.99 3.95 -9.41
C TYR A 189 11.28 3.46 -10.06
N LEU A 190 11.99 2.51 -9.45
CA LEU A 190 13.17 1.90 -10.05
C LEU A 190 12.82 1.20 -11.37
N ALA A 191 11.74 0.42 -11.40
CA ALA A 191 11.27 -0.24 -12.61
C ALA A 191 10.81 0.77 -13.68
N SER A 192 10.13 1.84 -13.27
CA SER A 192 9.67 2.91 -14.17
C SER A 192 10.83 3.72 -14.74
N MET A 193 11.92 3.89 -13.99
CA MET A 193 13.14 4.55 -14.46
C MET A 193 13.79 3.74 -15.57
N VAL A 194 13.90 2.41 -15.41
CA VAL A 194 14.38 1.53 -16.49
C VAL A 194 13.48 1.66 -17.72
N ALA A 195 12.16 1.63 -17.55
CA ALA A 195 11.20 1.79 -18.63
C ALA A 195 11.38 3.12 -19.38
N LEU A 196 11.55 4.22 -18.63
CA LEU A 196 11.74 5.56 -19.18
C LEU A 196 13.06 5.67 -19.95
N CYS A 197 14.15 5.09 -19.42
CA CYS A 197 15.43 5.04 -20.11
C CYS A 197 15.35 4.25 -21.43
N THR A 198 14.70 3.08 -21.41
CA THR A 198 14.48 2.26 -22.62
C THR A 198 13.60 2.99 -23.63
N PHE A 199 12.55 3.68 -23.17
CA PHE A 199 11.69 4.50 -24.00
C PHE A 199 12.47 5.66 -24.64
N ALA A 200 13.23 6.41 -23.85
CA ALA A 200 14.05 7.52 -24.34
C ALA A 200 15.12 7.07 -25.34
N ALA A 201 15.80 5.96 -25.07
CA ALA A 201 16.78 5.37 -25.99
C ALA A 201 16.12 4.97 -27.33
N SER A 202 14.92 4.38 -27.26
CA SER A 202 14.13 4.02 -28.44
C SER A 202 13.71 5.25 -29.23
N MET A 203 13.28 6.33 -28.56
CA MET A 203 12.93 7.61 -29.19
C MET A 203 14.11 8.21 -29.94
N VAL A 204 15.30 8.26 -29.33
CA VAL A 204 16.53 8.76 -29.98
C VAL A 204 16.90 7.92 -31.20
N ALA A 205 16.78 6.58 -31.09
CA ALA A 205 17.09 5.67 -32.18
C ALA A 205 16.15 5.81 -33.40
N ILE A 206 14.87 6.16 -33.16
CA ILE A 206 13.89 6.45 -34.21
C ILE A 206 14.15 7.84 -34.80
N TRP A 207 14.45 8.85 -33.98
CA TRP A 207 14.65 10.22 -34.45
C TRP A 207 15.91 10.39 -35.32
N GLY A 208 16.97 9.62 -35.03
CA GLY A 208 18.21 9.61 -35.81
C GLY A 208 18.12 8.88 -37.15
N ARG A 209 17.07 8.08 -37.40
CA ARG A 209 16.84 7.36 -38.65
C ARG A 209 15.58 7.94 -39.31
N ASN A 210 15.74 8.75 -40.37
CA ASN A 210 14.64 9.41 -41.09
C ASN A 210 13.34 8.56 -41.10
N ALA A 211 12.31 9.07 -40.43
CA ALA A 211 11.16 8.38 -39.86
C ALA A 211 10.13 7.78 -40.86
N LEU A 212 10.57 7.36 -42.05
CA LEU A 212 9.72 6.89 -43.16
C LEU A 212 9.80 5.37 -43.41
N SER A 213 10.46 4.60 -42.54
CA SER A 213 10.64 3.15 -42.75
C SER A 213 9.62 2.31 -41.97
N GLU A 214 9.26 1.15 -42.54
CA GLU A 214 8.48 0.08 -41.87
C GLU A 214 9.04 -0.34 -40.50
N MET A 215 10.30 0.02 -40.21
CA MET A 215 10.97 -0.19 -38.92
C MET A 215 10.36 0.64 -37.77
N ALA A 216 9.67 1.75 -38.05
CA ALA A 216 9.03 2.56 -37.01
C ALA A 216 7.95 1.77 -36.23
N ALA A 217 7.18 0.93 -36.92
CA ALA A 217 6.16 0.09 -36.31
C ALA A 217 6.77 -0.99 -35.39
N ALA A 218 7.86 -1.64 -35.82
CA ALA A 218 8.58 -2.63 -35.02
C ALA A 218 9.19 -2.02 -33.74
N HIS A 219 9.69 -0.78 -33.82
CA HIS A 219 10.17 -0.07 -32.64
C HIS A 219 9.05 0.30 -31.66
N LEU A 220 7.89 0.73 -32.16
CA LEU A 220 6.69 0.94 -31.34
C LEU A 220 6.28 -0.32 -30.54
N TYR A 221 6.33 -1.49 -31.19
CA TYR A 221 6.08 -2.77 -30.53
C TYR A 221 7.08 -3.08 -29.42
N SER A 222 8.37 -2.88 -29.69
CA SER A 222 9.40 -3.07 -28.65
C SER A 222 9.19 -2.13 -27.47
N MET A 223 8.78 -0.87 -27.70
CA MET A 223 8.49 0.08 -26.63
C MET A 223 7.31 -0.37 -25.76
N GLY A 224 6.18 -0.74 -26.36
CA GLY A 224 5.01 -1.21 -25.62
C GLY A 224 5.28 -2.50 -24.83
N ILE A 225 6.02 -3.45 -25.43
CA ILE A 225 6.44 -4.68 -24.74
C ILE A 225 7.37 -4.36 -23.57
N MET A 226 8.36 -3.48 -23.78
CA MET A 226 9.30 -3.09 -22.71
C MET A 226 8.58 -2.41 -21.55
N THR A 227 7.62 -1.53 -21.80
CA THR A 227 6.83 -0.89 -20.73
C THR A 227 5.97 -1.91 -19.98
N LEU A 228 5.34 -2.85 -20.69
CA LEU A 228 4.59 -3.93 -20.05
C LEU A 228 5.52 -4.80 -19.18
N LEU A 229 6.69 -5.17 -19.68
CA LEU A 229 7.70 -5.93 -18.94
C LEU A 229 8.20 -5.15 -17.71
N SER A 230 8.46 -3.85 -17.82
CA SER A 230 8.87 -3.02 -16.68
C SER A 230 7.79 -2.95 -15.61
N ILE A 231 6.51 -2.84 -15.99
CA ILE A 231 5.38 -2.89 -15.04
C ILE A 231 5.36 -4.26 -14.34
N LEU A 232 5.46 -5.35 -15.09
CA LEU A 232 5.46 -6.71 -14.53
C LEU A 232 6.66 -6.94 -13.60
N ILE A 233 7.85 -6.49 -13.98
CA ILE A 233 9.07 -6.57 -13.17
C ILE A 233 8.90 -5.74 -11.89
N GLY A 234 8.35 -4.52 -11.98
CA GLY A 234 8.07 -3.68 -10.82
C GLY A 234 7.13 -4.36 -9.83
N PHE A 235 6.03 -4.96 -10.32
CA PHE A 235 5.10 -5.73 -9.50
C PHE A 235 5.75 -6.99 -8.90
N ALA A 236 6.56 -7.71 -9.68
CA ALA A 236 7.26 -8.91 -9.22
C ALA A 236 8.29 -8.59 -8.15
N LEU A 237 9.10 -7.54 -8.33
CA LEU A 237 10.05 -7.04 -7.34
C LEU A 237 9.32 -6.60 -6.08
N ALA A 238 8.22 -5.87 -6.20
CA ALA A 238 7.44 -5.46 -5.04
C ALA A 238 6.90 -6.67 -4.26
N ALA A 239 6.36 -7.68 -4.95
CA ALA A 239 5.90 -8.92 -4.32
C ALA A 239 7.04 -9.69 -3.66
N PHE A 240 8.22 -9.73 -4.30
CA PHE A 240 9.43 -10.35 -3.76
C PHE A 240 9.88 -9.64 -2.47
N PHE A 241 9.96 -8.32 -2.47
CA PHE A 241 10.37 -7.53 -1.32
C PHE A 241 9.39 -7.64 -0.14
N VAL A 242 8.09 -7.70 -0.41
CA VAL A 242 7.07 -7.91 0.62
C VAL A 242 7.28 -9.25 1.32
N LYS A 243 7.44 -10.34 0.57
CA LYS A 243 7.69 -11.67 1.15
C LYS A 243 9.04 -11.77 1.85
N ARG A 244 10.08 -11.14 1.27
CA ARG A 244 11.45 -11.32 1.75
C ARG A 244 11.82 -10.43 2.93
N MET A 245 11.23 -9.25 3.04
CA MET A 245 11.56 -8.25 4.06
C MET A 245 10.37 -7.89 4.95
N THR A 246 9.21 -7.54 4.37
CA THR A 246 8.08 -7.04 5.16
C THR A 246 7.45 -8.11 6.06
N GLU A 247 7.15 -9.29 5.52
CA GLU A 247 6.52 -10.38 6.29
C GLU A 247 7.34 -10.80 7.52
N PRO A 248 8.66 -11.05 7.43
CA PRO A 248 9.50 -11.33 8.58
C PRO A 248 9.50 -10.24 9.65
N ILE A 249 9.59 -8.96 9.24
CA ILE A 249 9.61 -7.84 10.17
C ILE A 249 8.27 -7.76 10.92
N MET A 250 7.14 -7.91 10.20
CA MET A 250 5.83 -7.93 10.83
C MET A 250 5.66 -9.10 11.80
N ALA A 251 6.17 -10.28 11.46
CA ALA A 251 6.14 -11.45 12.34
C ALA A 251 6.99 -11.22 13.61
N LEU A 252 8.15 -10.56 13.50
CA LEU A 252 8.95 -10.15 14.66
C LEU A 252 8.22 -9.14 15.54
N THR A 253 7.54 -8.15 14.95
CA THR A 253 6.72 -7.19 15.70
C THR A 253 5.58 -7.89 16.44
N GLN A 254 4.84 -8.78 15.77
CA GLN A 254 3.76 -9.54 16.39
C GLN A 254 4.26 -10.45 17.51
N ALA A 255 5.45 -11.04 17.34
CA ALA A 255 6.06 -11.84 18.39
C ALA A 255 6.46 -11.00 19.61
N ALA A 256 6.95 -9.77 19.39
CA ALA A 256 7.25 -8.84 20.48
C ALA A 256 5.98 -8.47 21.27
N ASP A 257 4.86 -8.20 20.58
CA ASP A 257 3.57 -7.93 21.24
C ASP A 257 3.09 -9.13 22.05
N ARG A 258 3.19 -10.36 21.51
CA ARG A 258 2.81 -11.60 22.22
C ARG A 258 3.66 -11.85 23.47
N ILE A 259 4.96 -11.57 23.40
CA ILE A 259 5.85 -11.66 24.57
C ILE A 259 5.43 -10.64 25.64
N ALA A 260 5.03 -9.44 25.24
CA ALA A 260 4.53 -8.43 26.17
C ALA A 260 3.22 -8.86 26.86
N ASP A 261 2.38 -9.63 26.18
CA ASP A 261 1.12 -10.19 26.70
C ASP A 261 1.30 -11.53 27.47
N GLU A 262 2.53 -11.91 27.85
CA GLU A 262 2.89 -13.19 28.51
C GLU A 262 2.55 -14.47 27.71
N GLN A 263 2.35 -14.36 26.39
CA GLN A 263 1.96 -15.48 25.51
C GLN A 263 3.18 -16.15 24.84
N TYR A 264 3.98 -16.87 25.63
CA TYR A 264 5.23 -17.49 25.18
C TYR A 264 5.06 -18.76 24.32
N GLY A 265 3.89 -19.41 24.35
CA GLY A 265 3.64 -20.69 23.68
C GLY A 265 3.46 -20.60 22.15
N GLU A 266 3.16 -19.42 21.61
CA GLU A 266 2.81 -19.23 20.19
C GLU A 266 3.91 -18.52 19.37
N LEU A 267 5.17 -18.88 19.59
CA LEU A 267 6.32 -18.28 18.90
C LEU A 267 6.85 -19.15 17.74
N ALA A 268 6.06 -20.10 17.23
CA ALA A 268 6.49 -21.01 16.14
C ALA A 268 6.98 -20.26 14.87
N GLN A 269 6.44 -19.08 14.60
CA GLN A 269 6.89 -18.24 13.48
C GLN A 269 8.33 -17.73 13.67
N LEU A 270 8.74 -17.41 14.90
CA LEU A 270 10.12 -17.01 15.21
C LEU A 270 11.12 -18.15 14.95
N ASP A 271 10.76 -19.40 15.22
CA ASP A 271 11.65 -20.54 14.96
C ASP A 271 11.91 -20.73 13.47
N THR A 272 10.89 -20.53 12.64
CA THR A 272 11.09 -20.58 11.18
C THR A 272 11.95 -19.42 10.69
N LEU A 273 11.78 -18.22 11.24
CA LEU A 273 12.57 -17.05 10.87
C LEU A 273 14.02 -17.15 11.35
N ALA A 274 14.27 -17.69 12.54
CA ALA A 274 15.61 -17.87 13.11
C ALA A 274 16.49 -18.85 12.30
N ARG A 275 15.89 -19.68 11.43
CA ARG A 275 16.63 -20.55 10.51
C ARG A 275 17.17 -19.82 9.28
N ARG A 276 16.74 -18.58 9.02
CA ARG A 276 17.29 -17.77 7.94
C ARG A 276 18.77 -17.47 8.21
N ARG A 277 19.55 -17.40 7.14
CA ARG A 277 21.00 -17.14 7.18
C ARG A 277 21.36 -15.66 7.00
N ASP A 278 20.37 -14.77 7.04
CA ASP A 278 20.54 -13.33 6.89
C ASP A 278 20.39 -12.62 8.25
N GLU A 279 20.54 -11.29 8.24
CA GLU A 279 20.47 -10.42 9.42
C GLU A 279 19.10 -10.55 10.12
N LEU A 280 18.04 -10.81 9.36
CA LEU A 280 16.70 -11.06 9.90
C LEU A 280 16.65 -12.39 10.67
N GLY A 281 17.33 -13.42 10.20
CA GLY A 281 17.49 -14.67 10.93
C GLY A 281 18.30 -14.52 12.21
N GLN A 282 19.38 -13.74 12.16
CA GLN A 282 20.17 -13.40 13.36
C GLN A 282 19.31 -12.64 14.39
N LEU A 283 18.54 -11.65 13.94
CA LEU A 283 17.63 -10.89 14.81
C LEU A 283 16.54 -11.79 15.39
N ALA A 284 15.92 -12.66 14.59
CA ALA A 284 14.93 -13.63 15.05
C ALA A 284 15.51 -14.60 16.09
N SER A 285 16.75 -15.06 15.89
CA SER A 285 17.45 -15.90 16.87
C SER A 285 17.70 -15.17 18.18
N ALA A 286 18.11 -13.90 18.13
CA ALA A 286 18.29 -13.06 19.33
C ALA A 286 16.96 -12.83 20.06
N PHE A 287 15.87 -12.53 19.34
CA PHE A 287 14.52 -12.39 19.91
C PHE A 287 14.06 -13.68 20.58
N ARG A 288 14.29 -14.83 19.93
CA ARG A 288 13.94 -16.14 20.50
C ARG A 288 14.70 -16.41 21.81
N GLN A 289 16.00 -16.13 21.83
CA GLN A 289 16.80 -16.28 23.05
C GLN A 289 16.32 -15.36 24.17
N MET A 290 15.95 -14.12 23.82
CA MET A 290 15.38 -13.17 24.76
C MET A 290 14.04 -13.67 25.32
N ALA A 291 13.13 -14.12 24.47
CA ALA A 291 11.83 -14.66 24.85
C ALA A 291 11.99 -15.85 25.83
N ALA A 292 12.86 -16.81 25.50
CA ALA A 292 13.14 -17.95 26.36
C ALA A 292 13.70 -17.54 27.73
N LYS A 293 14.58 -16.52 27.77
CA LYS A 293 15.16 -16.01 29.01
C LYS A 293 14.19 -15.16 29.84
N ILE A 294 13.24 -14.47 29.20
CA ILE A 294 12.17 -13.77 29.91
C ILE A 294 11.23 -14.81 30.53
N HIS A 295 10.75 -15.78 29.74
CA HIS A 295 9.87 -16.83 30.22
C HIS A 295 10.47 -17.61 31.41
N SER A 296 11.75 -18.01 31.33
CA SER A 296 12.38 -18.73 32.45
C SER A 296 12.59 -17.86 33.70
N ARG A 297 12.83 -16.54 33.53
CA ARG A 297 12.90 -15.59 34.65
C ARG A 297 11.53 -15.41 35.31
N GLU A 298 10.47 -15.31 34.53
CA GLU A 298 9.11 -15.20 35.07
C GLU A 298 8.68 -16.45 35.82
N GLU A 299 8.93 -17.64 35.28
CA GLU A 299 8.62 -18.91 35.97
C GLU A 299 9.41 -19.03 37.29
N ARG A 300 10.69 -18.63 37.27
CA ARG A 300 11.51 -18.59 38.49
C ARG A 300 10.96 -17.60 39.50
N LEU A 301 10.62 -16.39 39.08
CA LEU A 301 10.02 -15.36 39.94
C LEU A 301 8.66 -15.80 40.51
N LYS A 302 7.79 -16.40 39.70
CA LYS A 302 6.49 -16.96 40.15
C LYS A 302 6.70 -18.05 41.20
N THR A 303 7.73 -18.89 41.04
CA THR A 303 8.09 -19.93 42.00
C THR A 303 8.65 -19.34 43.30
N GLU A 304 9.56 -18.36 43.21
CA GLU A 304 10.13 -17.67 44.38
C GLU A 304 9.04 -16.92 45.17
N VAL A 305 8.16 -16.17 44.49
CA VAL A 305 7.04 -15.46 45.13
C VAL A 305 6.09 -16.45 45.81
N ARG A 306 5.77 -17.59 45.16
CA ARG A 306 4.92 -18.62 45.76
C ARG A 306 5.57 -19.23 47.01
N ARG A 307 6.87 -19.52 46.95
CA ARG A 307 7.63 -20.03 48.09
C ARG A 307 7.64 -19.03 49.24
N LEU A 308 7.92 -17.75 48.95
CA LEU A 308 7.90 -16.69 49.96
C LEU A 308 6.52 -16.54 50.61
N HIS A 309 5.43 -16.67 49.84
CA HIS A 309 4.07 -16.67 50.41
C HIS A 309 3.87 -17.81 51.40
N ILE A 310 4.28 -19.03 51.06
CA ILE A 310 4.17 -20.21 51.95
C ILE A 310 4.99 -20.00 53.22
N GLU A 311 6.25 -19.54 53.10
CA GLU A 311 7.12 -19.29 54.26
C GLU A 311 6.54 -18.20 55.19
N ILE A 312 5.97 -17.12 54.63
CA ILE A 312 5.32 -16.06 55.39
C ILE A 312 4.07 -16.59 56.11
N ASP A 313 3.24 -17.37 55.44
CA ASP A 313 2.02 -17.94 56.01
C ASP A 313 2.35 -18.91 57.16
N GLU A 314 3.34 -19.79 57.00
CA GLU A 314 3.80 -20.66 58.10
C GLU A 314 4.36 -19.86 59.28
N ALA A 315 5.13 -18.81 59.03
CA ALA A 315 5.67 -17.95 60.08
C ALA A 315 4.56 -17.17 60.81
N ARG A 316 3.49 -16.79 60.11
CA ARG A 316 2.29 -16.17 60.70
C ARG A 316 1.52 -17.18 61.54
N GLN A 317 1.35 -18.40 61.03
CA GLN A 317 0.65 -19.48 61.72
C GLN A 317 1.37 -19.89 63.01
N ARG A 318 2.70 -20.00 62.98
CA ARG A 318 3.53 -20.25 64.19
C ARG A 318 3.34 -19.16 65.25
N ARG A 319 3.42 -17.87 64.85
CA ARG A 319 3.20 -16.74 65.77
C ARG A 319 1.79 -16.75 66.37
N GLU A 320 0.78 -17.12 65.58
CA GLU A 320 -0.60 -17.22 66.05
C GLU A 320 -0.80 -18.39 67.03
N VAL A 321 -0.19 -19.56 66.77
CA VAL A 321 -0.18 -20.69 67.71
C VAL A 321 0.54 -20.30 69.01
N GLU A 322 1.68 -19.62 68.95
CA GLU A 322 2.37 -19.10 70.14
C GLU A 322 1.49 -18.11 70.92
N ARG A 323 0.76 -17.23 70.23
CA ARG A 323 -0.18 -16.29 70.86
C ARG A 323 -1.33 -17.01 71.58
N ILE A 324 -1.89 -18.05 70.96
CA ILE A 324 -2.99 -18.85 71.55
C ILE A 324 -2.48 -19.69 72.74
N THR A 325 -1.36 -20.38 72.58
CA THR A 325 -0.75 -21.22 73.63
C THR A 325 -0.19 -20.40 74.78
N GLY A 326 0.28 -19.18 74.51
CA GLY A 326 0.75 -18.20 75.48
C GLY A 326 -0.38 -17.50 76.24
N SER A 327 -1.63 -17.57 75.76
CA SER A 327 -2.78 -16.95 76.41
C SER A 327 -3.08 -17.57 77.77
N ASP A 328 -3.53 -16.74 78.72
CA ASP A 328 -3.85 -17.18 80.08
C ASP A 328 -4.95 -18.24 80.10
N TYR A 329 -5.88 -18.18 79.13
CA TYR A 329 -6.92 -19.19 78.93
C TYR A 329 -6.33 -20.58 78.66
N PHE A 330 -5.39 -20.71 77.71
CA PHE A 330 -4.79 -22.00 77.36
C PHE A 330 -3.91 -22.56 78.49
N LYS A 331 -3.15 -21.69 79.18
CA LYS A 331 -2.38 -22.08 80.39
C LYS A 331 -3.29 -22.59 81.50
N SER A 332 -4.43 -21.94 81.73
CA SER A 332 -5.42 -22.38 82.74
C SER A 332 -6.03 -23.74 82.39
N LEU A 333 -6.32 -23.99 81.11
CA LEU A 333 -6.86 -25.26 80.61
C LEU A 333 -5.85 -26.40 80.83
N LYS A 334 -4.57 -26.17 80.53
CA LYS A 334 -3.48 -27.14 80.74
C LYS A 334 -3.30 -27.49 82.21
N ASN A 335 -3.33 -26.50 83.09
CA ASN A 335 -3.24 -26.72 84.54
C ASN A 335 -4.43 -27.52 85.08
N ARG A 336 -5.64 -27.25 84.59
CA ARG A 336 -6.86 -27.97 85.00
C ARG A 336 -6.87 -29.42 84.54
N ALA A 337 -6.38 -29.69 83.32
CA ALA A 337 -6.20 -31.05 82.81
C ALA A 337 -5.10 -31.84 83.56
N ALA A 338 -4.00 -31.17 83.94
CA ALA A 338 -2.95 -31.77 84.76
C ALA A 338 -3.44 -32.12 86.17
N GLN A 339 -4.24 -31.24 86.78
CA GLN A 339 -4.91 -31.53 88.06
C GLN A 339 -5.83 -32.74 87.96
N MET A 340 -6.66 -32.84 86.91
CA MET A 340 -7.51 -34.03 86.71
C MET A 340 -6.71 -35.33 86.55
N ARG A 341 -5.60 -35.32 85.80
CA ARG A 341 -4.72 -36.51 85.67
C ARG A 341 -4.02 -36.91 86.96
N LEU A 342 -3.69 -35.95 87.82
CA LEU A 342 -3.14 -36.23 89.14
C LEU A 342 -4.20 -36.82 90.06
N MET A 343 -5.45 -36.37 89.96
CA MET A 343 -6.57 -36.94 90.71
C MET A 343 -6.92 -38.36 90.26
N ASP A 344 -6.79 -38.66 88.97
CA ASP A 344 -7.01 -40.00 88.41
C ASP A 344 -5.92 -41.01 88.84
N LYS A 345 -4.67 -40.54 88.97
CA LYS A 345 -3.55 -41.34 89.51
C LYS A 345 -3.57 -41.57 91.02
N GLN A 346 -4.37 -40.82 91.77
CA GLN A 346 -4.54 -41.00 93.21
C GLN A 346 -5.74 -41.90 93.58
N HIS A 347 -6.55 -42.29 92.59
CA HIS A 347 -7.77 -43.10 92.78
C HIS A 347 -7.73 -44.46 92.07
N GLY A 348 -6.58 -44.89 91.56
CA GLY A 348 -6.29 -46.27 91.15
C GLY A 348 -5.09 -46.80 91.91
#